data_AF-A0A6B8RDH9-F1
#
_entry.id   AF-A0A6B8RDH9-F1
#
_cell.length_a   1.000
_cell.length_b   1.000
_cell.length_c   1.000
_cell.angle_alpha   90.00
_cell.angle_beta   90.00
_cell.angle_gamma   90.00
#
_symmetry.space_group_name_H-M   'P 1'
#
loop_
_entity.id
_entity.type
_entity.pdbx_description
1 polymer ?
#
loop_
_entity_poly.entity_id
_entity_poly.type
_entity_poly.pdbx_seq_one_letter_code
_entity_poly.pdbx_strand_id
1 'polypeptide(L)'
;MGTRITQNMMNTQLMRNLNSNMRRMDNSQNQLATGRRINKPSDDPVGIAFALRYRSEIAANDQYESNANAAVSWMDYTDVTMNQAGSVLQRVRELTVEAANGTNSPESLQAIKSEVTQLTEQMVTIGNSEFNGKQIFNGQLTDKRPYTLENAENEETDQSNINFELGAGVKIAISVNGDQVFGKAGDEDNLFKVLKDIQKSMDANDMKALTDGIGRLDKRMDAFLETRADIGAKTNRIEMIQDRLKDIGINLTTLQSKTEDADVAAVITSLKTDENVYNSSLDVGAKLIKPSLIDFLR
;
A
#
# COMPACT_ATOMS: atom_id res chain seq x y z
N MET A 1 58.71 45.31 21.47
CA MET A 1 57.69 46.14 22.16
C MET A 1 56.61 45.22 22.67
N GLY A 2 56.47 45.06 24.00
CA GLY A 2 55.42 44.23 24.59
C GLY A 2 54.06 44.91 24.42
N THR A 3 53.11 44.25 23.77
CA THR A 3 51.73 44.74 23.63
C THR A 3 51.09 44.85 25.02
N ARG A 4 50.70 46.07 25.42
CA ARG A 4 49.92 46.30 26.65
C ARG A 4 48.51 45.72 26.47
N ILE A 5 48.17 44.71 27.27
CA ILE A 5 46.81 44.22 27.40
C ILE A 5 46.04 45.22 28.26
N THR A 6 45.04 45.90 27.71
CA THR A 6 44.20 46.83 28.46
C THR A 6 43.02 46.10 29.11
N GLN A 7 42.50 46.62 30.23
CA GLN A 7 41.31 46.08 30.90
C GLN A 7 40.12 45.94 29.93
N ASN A 8 39.99 46.85 28.97
CA ASN A 8 38.97 46.80 27.92
C ASN A 8 39.16 45.62 26.95
N MET A 9 40.41 45.29 26.59
CA MET A 9 40.71 44.10 25.77
C MET A 9 40.37 42.80 26.51
N MET A 10 40.67 42.73 27.80
CA MET A 10 40.33 41.58 28.65
C MET A 10 38.82 41.40 28.79
N ASN A 11 38.08 42.48 29.02
CA ASN A 11 36.61 42.45 29.10
C ASN A 11 35.96 42.06 27.75
N THR A 12 36.48 42.59 26.65
CA THR A 12 35.99 42.24 25.29
C THR A 12 36.31 40.80 24.93
N GLN A 13 37.43 40.25 25.41
CA GLN A 13 37.75 38.83 25.25
C GLN A 13 36.83 37.94 26.11
N LEU A 14 36.56 38.32 27.35
CA LEU A 14 35.63 37.63 28.24
C LEU A 14 34.22 37.57 27.63
N MET A 15 33.70 38.71 27.15
CA MET A 15 32.38 38.76 26.50
C MET A 15 32.32 37.91 25.22
N ARG A 16 33.40 37.88 24.42
CA ARG A 16 33.48 36.98 23.26
C ARG A 16 33.45 35.51 23.68
N ASN A 17 34.18 35.14 24.72
CA ASN A 17 34.20 33.78 25.25
C ASN A 17 32.82 33.37 25.84
N LEU A 18 32.18 34.24 26.61
CA LEU A 18 30.84 34.01 27.16
C LEU A 18 29.81 33.81 26.05
N ASN A 19 29.80 34.68 25.04
CA ASN A 19 28.91 34.53 23.90
C ASN A 19 29.19 33.24 23.11
N SER A 20 30.45 32.83 22.96
CA SER A 20 30.81 31.56 22.32
C SER A 20 30.33 30.35 23.14
N ASN A 21 30.45 30.41 24.47
CA ASN A 21 29.99 29.34 25.37
C ASN A 21 28.46 29.24 25.37
N MET A 22 27.77 30.39 25.42
CA MET A 22 26.32 30.45 25.34
C MET A 22 25.79 29.85 24.03
N ARG A 23 26.43 30.14 22.89
CA ARG A 23 26.08 29.54 21.59
C ARG A 23 26.33 28.03 21.55
N ARG A 24 27.40 27.53 22.18
CA ARG A 24 27.65 26.09 22.28
C ARG A 24 26.58 25.39 23.10
N MET A 25 26.27 25.93 24.27
CA MET A 25 25.19 25.44 25.13
C MET A 25 23.83 25.44 24.40
N ASP A 26 23.50 26.50 23.68
CA ASP A 26 22.28 26.60 22.87
C ASP A 26 22.23 25.53 21.76
N ASN A 27 23.34 25.28 21.06
CA ASN A 27 23.40 24.19 20.08
C ASN A 27 23.17 22.80 20.74
N SER A 28 23.86 22.51 21.84
CA SER A 28 23.70 21.24 22.60
C SER A 28 22.27 21.09 23.13
N GLN A 29 21.64 22.19 23.58
CA GLN A 29 20.24 22.22 24.01
C GLN A 29 19.28 21.96 22.83
N ASN A 30 19.53 22.57 21.68
CA ASN A 30 18.73 22.35 20.47
C ASN A 30 18.83 20.90 19.96
N GLN A 31 20.03 20.31 19.98
CA GLN A 31 20.23 18.89 19.65
C GLN A 31 19.48 17.97 20.63
N LEU A 32 19.50 18.29 21.92
CA LEU A 32 18.75 17.52 22.93
C LEU A 32 17.24 17.65 22.75
N ALA A 33 16.74 18.86 22.48
CA ALA A 33 15.31 19.12 22.32
C ALA A 33 14.72 18.48 21.06
N THR A 34 15.49 18.41 19.98
CA THR A 34 15.08 17.83 18.70
C THR A 34 15.40 16.34 18.57
N GLY A 35 16.32 15.83 19.39
CA GLY A 35 16.87 14.48 19.24
C GLY A 35 17.76 14.31 18.00
N ARG A 36 18.05 15.38 17.27
CA ARG A 36 18.78 15.34 15.99
C ARG A 36 20.15 15.97 16.13
N ARG A 37 21.14 15.31 15.54
CA ARG A 37 22.50 15.84 15.38
C ARG A 37 22.53 16.98 14.38
N ILE A 38 21.79 16.85 13.28
CA ILE A 38 21.73 17.84 12.20
C ILE A 38 20.40 18.60 12.29
N ASN A 39 20.43 19.87 12.70
CA ASN A 39 19.21 20.70 12.80
C ASN A 39 19.16 21.79 11.72
N LYS A 40 20.32 22.27 11.29
CA LYS A 40 20.46 23.28 10.24
C LYS A 40 21.46 22.82 9.18
N PRO A 41 21.32 23.23 7.91
CA PRO A 41 22.26 22.87 6.86
C PRO A 41 23.72 23.24 7.14
N SER A 42 23.95 24.24 8.00
CA SER A 42 25.30 24.65 8.41
C SER A 42 25.98 23.67 9.37
N ASP A 43 25.24 22.76 10.01
CA ASP A 43 25.82 21.77 10.95
C ASP A 43 26.59 20.69 10.19
N ASP A 44 26.01 20.22 9.08
CA ASP A 44 26.58 19.18 8.22
C ASP A 44 25.93 19.26 6.83
N PRO A 45 26.49 20.04 5.87
CA PRO A 45 25.88 20.23 4.56
C PRO A 45 25.85 18.96 3.71
N VAL A 46 26.73 18.00 3.99
CA VAL A 46 26.75 16.69 3.31
C VAL A 46 25.71 15.78 3.95
N GLY A 47 25.71 15.67 5.28
CA GLY A 47 24.77 14.86 6.04
C GLY A 47 23.31 15.27 5.83
N ILE A 48 23.02 16.58 5.77
CA ILE A 48 21.66 17.07 5.52
C ILE A 48 21.16 16.69 4.11
N ALA A 49 22.04 16.67 3.10
CA ALA A 49 21.66 16.29 1.74
C ALA A 49 21.23 14.81 1.69
N PHE A 50 21.97 13.93 2.36
CA PHE A 50 21.59 12.53 2.52
C PHE A 50 20.32 12.37 3.37
N ALA A 51 20.18 13.11 4.47
CA ALA A 51 18.98 13.05 5.31
C ALA A 51 17.71 13.47 4.54
N LEU A 52 17.78 14.54 3.74
CA LEU A 52 16.67 14.97 2.87
C LEU A 52 16.34 13.92 1.82
N ARG A 53 17.37 13.29 1.22
CA ARG A 53 17.18 12.20 0.27
C ARG A 53 16.49 11.00 0.94
N TYR A 54 16.98 10.54 2.08
CA TYR A 54 16.34 9.42 2.80
C TYR A 54 14.90 9.73 3.18
N ARG A 55 14.60 10.95 3.64
CA ARG A 55 13.21 11.39 3.90
C ARG A 55 12.33 11.31 2.66
N SER A 56 12.85 11.72 1.50
CA SER A 56 12.11 11.61 0.24
C SER A 56 11.90 10.16 -0.20
N GLU A 57 12.90 9.30 0.00
CA GLU A 57 12.81 7.87 -0.31
C GLU A 57 11.85 7.14 0.66
N ILE A 58 11.85 7.49 1.95
CA ILE A 58 10.90 6.98 2.96
C ILE A 58 9.48 7.39 2.56
N ALA A 59 9.23 8.67 2.28
CA ALA A 59 7.90 9.12 1.88
C ALA A 59 7.39 8.43 0.61
N ALA A 60 8.28 8.18 -0.36
CA ALA A 60 7.93 7.41 -1.56
C ALA A 60 7.64 5.94 -1.22
N ASN A 61 8.45 5.32 -0.35
CA ASN A 61 8.26 3.94 0.10
C ASN A 61 6.94 3.76 0.87
N ASP A 62 6.60 4.69 1.76
CA ASP A 62 5.34 4.69 2.51
C ASP A 62 4.13 4.75 1.57
N GLN A 63 4.22 5.55 0.49
CA GLN A 63 3.18 5.59 -0.54
C GLN A 63 3.09 4.26 -1.30
N TYR A 64 4.22 3.64 -1.63
CA TYR A 64 4.23 2.32 -2.28
C TYR A 64 3.69 1.22 -1.36
N GLU A 65 3.97 1.28 -0.06
CA GLU A 65 3.43 0.35 0.93
C GLU A 65 1.90 0.51 1.05
N SER A 66 1.40 1.75 1.10
CA SER A 66 -0.04 2.03 1.08
C SER A 66 -0.70 1.49 -0.19
N ASN A 67 -0.07 1.69 -1.36
CA ASN A 67 -0.55 1.14 -2.63
C ASN A 67 -0.53 -0.40 -2.61
N ALA A 68 0.51 -1.03 -2.06
CA ALA A 68 0.61 -2.48 -1.95
C ALA A 68 -0.48 -3.06 -1.05
N ASN A 69 -0.73 -2.45 0.12
CA ASN A 69 -1.80 -2.83 1.04
C ASN A 69 -3.18 -2.74 0.36
N ALA A 70 -3.42 -1.68 -0.40
CA ALA A 70 -4.65 -1.52 -1.17
C ALA A 70 -4.77 -2.56 -2.30
N ALA A 71 -3.67 -2.89 -2.97
CA ALA A 71 -3.63 -3.92 -4.01
C ALA A 71 -3.89 -5.33 -3.45
N VAL A 72 -3.30 -5.69 -2.31
CA VAL A 72 -3.60 -6.95 -1.59
C VAL A 72 -5.07 -7.01 -1.23
N SER A 73 -5.61 -5.96 -0.61
CA SER A 73 -7.02 -5.92 -0.20
C SER A 73 -7.98 -6.10 -1.38
N TRP A 74 -7.66 -5.49 -2.53
CA TRP A 74 -8.42 -5.66 -3.77
C TRP A 74 -8.32 -7.08 -4.31
N MET A 75 -7.12 -7.66 -4.35
CA MET A 75 -6.88 -9.03 -4.80
C MET A 75 -7.58 -10.07 -3.92
N ASP A 76 -7.51 -9.93 -2.61
CA ASP A 76 -8.15 -10.82 -1.64
C ASP A 76 -9.67 -10.82 -1.82
N TYR A 77 -10.26 -9.63 -1.94
CA TYR A 77 -11.69 -9.52 -2.22
C TYR A 77 -12.04 -10.18 -3.56
N THR A 78 -11.20 -9.97 -4.58
CA THR A 78 -11.39 -10.60 -5.89
C THR A 78 -11.29 -12.13 -5.82
N ASP A 79 -10.33 -12.71 -5.10
CA ASP A 79 -10.24 -14.17 -4.93
C ASP A 79 -11.42 -14.74 -4.15
N VAL A 80 -11.91 -14.04 -3.11
CA VAL A 80 -13.13 -14.46 -2.39
C VAL A 80 -14.34 -14.47 -3.32
N THR A 81 -14.52 -13.41 -4.12
CA THR A 81 -15.63 -13.33 -5.09
C THR A 81 -15.50 -14.40 -6.18
N MET A 82 -14.28 -14.69 -6.64
CA MET A 82 -14.01 -15.77 -7.58
C MET A 82 -14.28 -17.14 -6.95
N ASN A 83 -13.95 -17.36 -5.68
CA ASN A 83 -14.26 -18.62 -5.00
C ASN A 83 -15.78 -18.86 -4.92
N GLN A 84 -16.55 -17.81 -4.63
CA GLN A 84 -18.01 -17.85 -4.68
C GLN A 84 -18.53 -18.17 -6.09
N ALA A 85 -17.99 -17.51 -7.12
CA ALA A 85 -18.30 -17.79 -8.53
C ALA A 85 -18.04 -19.26 -8.90
N GLY A 86 -16.88 -19.79 -8.53
CA GLY A 86 -16.51 -21.19 -8.79
C GLY A 86 -17.44 -22.19 -8.10
N SER A 87 -17.85 -21.89 -6.87
CA SER A 87 -18.82 -22.74 -6.13
C SER A 87 -20.20 -22.75 -6.81
N VAL A 88 -20.66 -21.59 -7.30
CA VAL A 88 -21.91 -21.48 -8.07
C VAL A 88 -21.80 -22.26 -9.38
N LEU A 89 -20.69 -22.10 -10.11
CA LEU A 89 -20.45 -22.85 -11.36
C LEU A 89 -20.46 -24.36 -11.14
N GLN A 90 -19.81 -24.84 -10.08
CA GLN A 90 -19.78 -26.26 -9.74
C GLN A 90 -21.19 -26.77 -9.39
N ARG A 91 -21.98 -26.00 -8.62
CA ARG A 91 -23.36 -26.36 -8.30
C ARG A 91 -24.24 -26.43 -9.55
N VAL A 92 -24.11 -25.47 -10.48
CA VAL A 92 -24.85 -25.52 -11.74
C VAL A 92 -24.44 -26.75 -12.57
N ARG A 93 -23.15 -27.08 -12.60
CA ARG A 93 -22.67 -28.29 -13.27
C ARG A 93 -23.33 -29.55 -12.72
N GLU A 94 -23.38 -29.70 -11.39
CA GLU A 94 -24.02 -30.83 -10.72
C GLU A 94 -25.50 -30.95 -11.12
N LEU A 95 -26.23 -29.84 -11.06
CA LEU A 95 -27.65 -29.78 -11.45
C LEU A 95 -27.87 -30.07 -12.93
N THR A 96 -26.94 -29.64 -13.79
CA THR A 96 -27.03 -29.89 -15.24
C THR A 96 -26.77 -31.37 -15.55
N VAL A 97 -25.81 -32.00 -14.88
CA VAL A 97 -25.57 -33.44 -14.96
C VAL A 97 -26.77 -34.22 -14.42
N GLU A 98 -27.35 -33.77 -13.31
CA GLU A 98 -28.57 -34.35 -12.75
C GLU A 98 -29.72 -34.26 -13.75
N ALA A 99 -29.97 -33.09 -14.34
CA ALA A 99 -31.00 -32.87 -15.35
C ALA A 99 -30.78 -33.67 -16.64
N ALA A 100 -29.52 -33.89 -17.04
CA ALA A 100 -29.15 -34.70 -18.20
C ALA A 100 -29.38 -36.21 -17.98
N ASN A 101 -29.76 -36.65 -16.77
CA ASN A 101 -30.16 -38.03 -16.55
C ASN A 101 -31.57 -38.29 -17.15
N GLY A 102 -31.63 -39.26 -18.07
CA GLY A 102 -32.82 -39.70 -18.82
C GLY A 102 -34.04 -40.15 -18.02
N THR A 103 -33.96 -40.19 -16.69
CA THR A 103 -34.96 -40.80 -15.80
C THR A 103 -35.76 -39.80 -14.97
N ASN A 104 -35.48 -38.50 -15.09
CA ASN A 104 -36.16 -37.48 -14.29
C ASN A 104 -37.59 -37.21 -14.77
N SER A 105 -38.50 -36.94 -13.84
CA SER A 105 -39.84 -36.49 -14.19
C SER A 105 -39.84 -35.02 -14.63
N PRO A 106 -40.85 -34.57 -15.40
CA PRO A 106 -41.00 -33.16 -15.77
C PRO A 106 -41.05 -32.22 -14.54
N GLU A 107 -41.65 -32.66 -13.44
CA GLU A 107 -41.70 -31.89 -12.19
C GLU A 107 -40.32 -31.76 -11.54
N SER A 108 -39.50 -32.82 -11.56
CA SER A 108 -38.12 -32.79 -11.08
C SER A 108 -37.25 -31.85 -11.91
N LEU A 109 -37.39 -31.88 -13.23
CA LEU A 109 -36.66 -30.96 -14.14
C LEU A 109 -37.04 -29.50 -13.88
N GLN A 110 -38.32 -29.22 -13.62
CA GLN A 110 -38.77 -27.87 -13.29
C GLN A 110 -38.19 -27.38 -11.95
N ALA A 111 -38.08 -28.25 -10.95
CA ALA A 111 -37.45 -27.92 -9.68
C ALA A 111 -35.95 -27.62 -9.84
N ILE A 112 -35.23 -28.47 -10.58
CA ILE A 112 -33.81 -28.25 -10.90
C ILE A 112 -33.61 -26.94 -11.66
N LYS A 113 -34.46 -26.65 -12.66
CA LYS A 113 -34.44 -25.39 -13.40
C LYS A 113 -34.60 -24.19 -12.46
N SER A 114 -35.54 -24.23 -11.52
CA SER A 114 -35.73 -23.14 -10.56
C SER A 114 -34.47 -22.87 -9.73
N GLU A 115 -33.74 -23.92 -9.35
CA GLU A 115 -32.47 -23.78 -8.63
C GLU A 115 -31.37 -23.19 -9.53
N VAL A 116 -31.27 -23.65 -10.79
CA VAL A 116 -30.33 -23.08 -11.78
C VAL A 116 -30.62 -21.61 -12.06
N THR A 117 -31.89 -21.20 -12.11
CA THR A 117 -32.27 -19.78 -12.25
C THR A 117 -31.75 -18.95 -11.07
N GLN A 118 -31.95 -19.41 -9.83
CA GLN A 118 -31.45 -18.70 -8.64
C GLN A 118 -29.92 -18.61 -8.64
N LEU A 119 -29.23 -19.67 -9.04
CA LEU A 119 -27.78 -19.67 -9.18
C LEU A 119 -27.29 -18.72 -10.28
N THR A 120 -28.07 -18.57 -11.35
CA THR A 120 -27.78 -17.59 -12.43
C THR A 120 -27.93 -16.16 -11.91
N GLU A 121 -28.98 -15.87 -11.14
CA GLU A 121 -29.17 -14.56 -10.49
C GLU A 121 -28.04 -14.25 -9.50
N GLN A 122 -27.61 -15.26 -8.72
CA GLN A 122 -26.47 -15.14 -7.84
C GLN A 122 -25.18 -14.88 -8.63
N MET A 123 -24.98 -15.54 -9.77
CA MET A 123 -23.82 -15.32 -10.63
C MET A 123 -23.79 -13.90 -11.19
N VAL A 124 -24.94 -13.36 -11.61
CA VAL A 124 -25.07 -11.95 -12.03
C VAL A 124 -24.76 -11.00 -10.86
N THR A 125 -25.20 -11.33 -9.65
CA THR A 125 -24.89 -10.54 -8.45
C THR A 125 -23.38 -10.54 -8.17
N ILE A 126 -22.74 -11.71 -8.27
CA ILE A 126 -21.29 -11.86 -8.12
C ILE A 126 -20.54 -11.07 -9.19
N GLY A 127 -21.00 -11.11 -10.46
CA GLY A 127 -20.44 -10.33 -11.55
C GLY A 127 -20.54 -8.80 -11.35
N ASN A 128 -21.43 -8.35 -10.47
CA ASN A 128 -21.61 -6.94 -10.09
C ASN A 128 -21.05 -6.63 -8.68
N SER A 129 -20.13 -7.44 -8.18
CA SER A 129 -19.52 -7.23 -6.86
C SER A 129 -18.71 -5.93 -6.82
N GLU A 130 -18.89 -5.18 -5.74
CA GLU A 130 -18.27 -3.86 -5.55
C GLU A 130 -17.27 -3.90 -4.39
N PHE A 131 -16.06 -3.40 -4.64
CA PHE A 131 -15.06 -3.14 -3.60
C PHE A 131 -14.81 -1.64 -3.49
N ASN A 132 -15.05 -1.07 -2.31
CA ASN A 132 -14.95 0.39 -2.08
C ASN A 132 -15.74 1.24 -3.09
N GLY A 133 -16.94 0.77 -3.49
CA GLY A 133 -17.81 1.44 -4.47
C GLY A 133 -17.34 1.34 -5.92
N LYS A 134 -16.33 0.49 -6.19
CA LYS A 134 -15.80 0.22 -7.53
C LYS A 134 -16.11 -1.21 -7.94
N GLN A 135 -16.64 -1.37 -9.14
CA GLN A 135 -16.91 -2.68 -9.74
C GLN A 135 -15.60 -3.42 -10.02
N ILE A 136 -15.50 -4.68 -9.59
CA ILE A 136 -14.24 -5.44 -9.72
C ILE A 136 -14.04 -6.07 -11.10
N PHE A 137 -15.14 -6.34 -11.82
CA PHE A 137 -15.14 -7.04 -13.11
C PHE A 137 -15.36 -6.13 -14.33
N ASN A 138 -15.46 -4.80 -14.14
CA ASN A 138 -15.73 -3.85 -15.22
C ASN A 138 -14.54 -2.94 -15.56
N GLY A 139 -13.31 -3.47 -15.55
CA GLY A 139 -12.12 -2.73 -15.98
C GLY A 139 -11.96 -1.37 -15.30
N GLN A 140 -11.81 -0.28 -16.09
CA GLN A 140 -11.75 1.10 -15.58
C GLN A 140 -13.13 1.76 -15.40
N LEU A 141 -14.21 1.13 -15.87
CA LEU A 141 -15.58 1.59 -15.66
C LEU A 141 -16.08 1.18 -14.27
N THR A 142 -15.46 1.74 -13.24
CA THR A 142 -15.72 1.39 -11.84
C THR A 142 -17.12 1.77 -11.35
N ASP A 143 -17.76 2.73 -12.02
CA ASP A 143 -19.01 3.35 -11.58
C ASP A 143 -20.25 2.79 -12.31
N LYS A 144 -20.05 1.84 -13.22
CA LYS A 144 -21.14 1.22 -14.01
C LYS A 144 -21.22 -0.27 -13.73
N ARG A 145 -22.42 -0.75 -13.42
CA ARG A 145 -22.72 -2.18 -13.30
C ARG A 145 -22.58 -2.85 -14.67
N PRO A 146 -21.71 -3.86 -14.83
CA PRO A 146 -21.48 -4.52 -16.11
C PRO A 146 -22.56 -5.52 -16.51
N TYR A 147 -23.34 -6.09 -15.57
CA TYR A 147 -24.27 -7.16 -15.89
C TYR A 147 -25.69 -6.83 -15.42
N THR A 148 -26.65 -6.82 -16.34
CA THR A 148 -28.08 -6.80 -16.02
C THR A 148 -28.70 -8.18 -16.22
N LEU A 149 -29.69 -8.54 -15.39
CA LEU A 149 -30.39 -9.83 -15.45
C LEU A 149 -31.03 -10.12 -16.82
N GLU A 150 -31.37 -9.08 -17.59
CA GLU A 150 -32.00 -9.23 -18.91
C GLU A 150 -30.99 -9.44 -20.05
N ASN A 151 -29.77 -8.89 -19.97
CA ASN A 151 -28.82 -8.81 -21.09
C ASN A 151 -27.37 -9.16 -20.76
N ALA A 152 -27.07 -9.83 -19.64
CA ALA A 152 -25.72 -10.20 -19.23
C ALA A 152 -24.87 -10.93 -20.31
N GLU A 153 -25.50 -11.52 -21.33
CA GLU A 153 -24.86 -12.20 -22.47
C GLU A 153 -24.26 -11.25 -23.52
N ASN A 154 -24.74 -10.00 -23.58
CA ASN A 154 -24.42 -9.03 -24.62
C ASN A 154 -23.80 -7.74 -24.07
N GLU A 155 -23.60 -7.64 -22.76
CA GLU A 155 -22.96 -6.46 -22.17
C GLU A 155 -21.43 -6.56 -22.33
N GLU A 156 -20.85 -5.54 -22.96
CA GLU A 156 -19.41 -5.41 -23.11
C GLU A 156 -18.80 -4.89 -21.81
N THR A 157 -17.82 -5.63 -21.26
CA THR A 157 -17.02 -5.13 -20.15
C THR A 157 -15.83 -4.32 -20.66
N ASP A 158 -15.39 -3.32 -19.90
CA ASP A 158 -14.17 -2.60 -20.24
C ASP A 158 -12.94 -3.49 -20.04
N GLN A 159 -12.07 -3.53 -21.05
CA GLN A 159 -10.84 -4.33 -21.08
C GLN A 159 -9.64 -3.57 -20.50
N SER A 160 -9.84 -2.31 -20.10
CA SER A 160 -8.76 -1.45 -19.61
C SER A 160 -8.32 -1.85 -18.21
N ASN A 161 -6.99 -1.96 -18.03
CA ASN A 161 -6.44 -2.41 -16.76
C ASN A 161 -6.34 -1.30 -15.72
N ILE A 162 -6.62 -1.63 -14.45
CA ILE A 162 -6.29 -0.79 -13.29
C ILE A 162 -4.87 -1.14 -12.84
N ASN A 163 -3.94 -0.20 -13.00
CA ASN A 163 -2.54 -0.38 -12.64
C ASN A 163 -2.21 0.28 -11.31
N PHE A 164 -1.61 -0.47 -10.40
CA PHE A 164 -1.05 0.05 -9.16
C PHE A 164 0.47 0.14 -9.29
N GLU A 165 1.02 1.29 -8.90
CA GLU A 165 2.46 1.50 -8.85
C GLU A 165 2.98 1.14 -7.45
N LEU A 166 3.78 0.07 -7.39
CA LEU A 166 4.26 -0.55 -6.14
C LEU A 166 5.78 -0.37 -5.97
N GLY A 167 6.33 0.61 -6.67
CA GLY A 167 7.75 0.92 -6.71
C GLY A 167 8.10 1.71 -7.96
N ALA A 168 9.28 2.32 -8.00
CA ALA A 168 9.75 3.10 -9.13
C ALA A 168 9.74 2.27 -10.43
N GLY A 169 8.74 2.52 -11.30
CA GLY A 169 8.58 1.83 -12.57
C GLY A 169 7.97 0.42 -12.50
N VAL A 170 7.56 -0.05 -11.31
CA VAL A 170 6.90 -1.36 -11.16
C VAL A 170 5.40 -1.15 -11.08
N LYS A 171 4.71 -1.37 -12.20
CA LYS A 171 3.25 -1.32 -12.30
C LYS A 171 2.69 -2.73 -12.39
N ILE A 172 1.72 -3.04 -11.54
CA ILE A 172 0.98 -4.30 -11.56
C ILE A 172 -0.48 -4.01 -11.90
N ALA A 173 -1.01 -4.68 -12.91
CA ALA A 173 -2.43 -4.67 -13.21
C ALA A 173 -3.18 -5.53 -12.17
N ILE A 174 -4.12 -4.92 -11.46
CA ILE A 174 -4.94 -5.57 -10.44
C ILE A 174 -6.41 -5.77 -10.87
N SER A 175 -6.78 -5.27 -12.04
CA SER A 175 -8.10 -5.51 -12.62
C SER A 175 -8.22 -6.94 -13.11
N VAL A 176 -9.41 -7.50 -12.91
CA VAL A 176 -9.83 -8.74 -13.55
C VAL A 176 -10.93 -8.37 -14.53
N ASN A 177 -10.71 -8.67 -15.81
CA ASN A 177 -11.69 -8.31 -16.83
C ASN A 177 -12.84 -9.33 -16.82
N GLY A 178 -14.08 -8.85 -16.73
CA GLY A 178 -15.27 -9.69 -16.74
C GLY A 178 -15.35 -10.57 -17.99
N ASP A 179 -14.89 -10.09 -19.14
CA ASP A 179 -14.75 -10.87 -20.37
C ASP A 179 -13.88 -12.13 -20.22
N GLN A 180 -12.83 -12.08 -19.38
CA GLN A 180 -11.94 -13.22 -19.14
C GLN A 180 -12.58 -14.25 -18.21
N VAL A 181 -13.36 -13.78 -17.22
CA VAL A 181 -14.01 -14.61 -16.21
C VAL A 181 -15.30 -15.25 -16.74
N PHE A 182 -16.17 -14.43 -17.32
CA PHE A 182 -17.53 -14.79 -17.71
C PHE A 182 -17.67 -15.05 -19.22
N GLY A 183 -16.67 -14.67 -20.02
CA GLY A 183 -16.68 -14.76 -21.48
C GLY A 183 -17.11 -13.46 -22.15
N LYS A 184 -16.64 -13.26 -23.39
CA LYS A 184 -16.97 -12.06 -24.16
C LYS A 184 -18.44 -12.02 -24.53
N ALA A 185 -18.97 -10.81 -24.71
CA ALA A 185 -20.31 -10.59 -25.24
C ALA A 185 -20.47 -11.28 -26.60
N GLY A 186 -21.52 -12.08 -26.77
CA GLY A 186 -21.84 -12.75 -28.03
C GLY A 186 -21.10 -14.07 -28.32
N ASP A 187 -20.08 -14.45 -27.54
CA ASP A 187 -19.40 -15.74 -27.71
C ASP A 187 -20.32 -16.91 -27.33
N GLU A 188 -20.21 -18.04 -28.04
CA GLU A 188 -20.90 -19.28 -27.67
C GLU A 188 -20.44 -19.81 -26.30
N ASP A 189 -19.26 -19.46 -25.83
CA ASP A 189 -18.76 -19.90 -24.52
C ASP A 189 -19.11 -18.93 -23.37
N ASN A 190 -19.91 -17.88 -23.62
CA ASN A 190 -20.30 -16.94 -22.56
C ASN A 190 -21.10 -17.67 -21.48
N LEU A 191 -20.71 -17.51 -20.22
CA LEU A 191 -21.31 -18.22 -19.10
C LEU A 191 -22.80 -17.96 -19.00
N PHE A 192 -23.24 -16.70 -19.11
CA PHE A 192 -24.66 -16.35 -18.99
C PHE A 192 -25.49 -16.95 -20.13
N LYS A 193 -24.90 -17.08 -21.32
CA LYS A 193 -25.55 -17.72 -22.47
C LYS A 193 -25.64 -19.22 -22.26
N VAL A 194 -24.58 -19.86 -21.78
CA VAL A 194 -24.57 -21.29 -21.43
C VAL A 194 -25.62 -21.59 -20.37
N LEU A 195 -25.72 -20.78 -19.32
CA LEU A 195 -26.72 -20.94 -18.27
C LEU A 195 -28.16 -20.82 -18.81
N LYS A 196 -28.41 -19.88 -19.70
CA LYS A 196 -29.73 -19.71 -20.32
C LYS A 196 -30.07 -20.79 -21.33
N ASP A 197 -29.08 -21.26 -22.09
CA ASP A 197 -29.22 -22.39 -23.00
C ASP A 197 -29.54 -23.68 -22.22
N ILE A 198 -28.90 -23.89 -21.06
CA ILE A 198 -29.21 -24.99 -20.15
C ILE A 198 -30.67 -24.89 -19.66
N GLN A 199 -31.10 -23.72 -19.19
CA GLN A 199 -32.48 -23.51 -18.73
C GLN A 199 -33.52 -23.78 -19.84
N LYS A 200 -33.25 -23.35 -21.08
CA LYS A 200 -34.12 -23.64 -22.24
C LYS A 200 -34.11 -25.12 -22.62
N SER A 201 -32.95 -25.78 -22.51
CA SER A 201 -32.83 -27.22 -22.82
C SER A 201 -33.58 -28.08 -21.80
N MET A 202 -33.67 -27.63 -20.54
CA MET A 202 -34.51 -28.25 -19.51
C MET A 202 -36.01 -28.15 -19.84
N ASP A 203 -36.48 -27.02 -20.41
CA ASP A 203 -37.88 -26.88 -20.86
C ASP A 203 -38.20 -27.78 -22.06
N ALA A 204 -37.24 -27.92 -22.98
CA ALA A 204 -37.38 -28.73 -24.19
C ALA A 204 -37.17 -30.24 -23.94
N ASN A 205 -36.72 -30.62 -22.73
CA ASN A 205 -36.28 -31.97 -22.39
C ASN A 205 -35.24 -32.54 -23.38
N ASP A 206 -34.35 -31.68 -23.88
CA ASP A 206 -33.32 -32.06 -24.86
C ASP A 206 -32.03 -32.49 -24.17
N MET A 207 -31.91 -33.81 -24.00
CA MET A 207 -30.75 -34.48 -23.36
C MET A 207 -29.43 -34.21 -24.09
N LYS A 208 -29.48 -34.03 -25.42
CA LYS A 208 -28.27 -33.79 -26.23
C LYS A 208 -27.79 -32.36 -26.02
N ALA A 209 -28.70 -31.40 -26.05
CA ALA A 209 -28.40 -30.00 -25.75
C ALA A 209 -27.89 -29.80 -24.31
N LEU A 210 -28.43 -30.53 -23.33
CA LEU A 210 -27.92 -30.53 -21.96
C LEU A 210 -26.48 -31.07 -21.86
N THR A 211 -26.17 -32.16 -22.58
CA THR A 211 -24.83 -32.74 -22.61
C THR A 211 -23.82 -31.78 -23.28
N ASP A 212 -24.22 -31.14 -24.39
CA ASP A 212 -23.41 -30.12 -25.06
C ASP A 212 -23.20 -28.89 -24.16
N GLY A 213 -24.22 -28.52 -23.37
CA GLY A 213 -24.17 -27.46 -22.36
C GLY A 213 -23.16 -27.73 -21.25
N ILE A 214 -23.05 -28.98 -20.76
CA ILE A 214 -22.04 -29.40 -19.79
C ILE A 214 -20.63 -29.21 -20.37
N GLY A 215 -20.43 -29.60 -21.64
CA GLY A 215 -19.13 -29.41 -22.31
C GLY A 215 -18.71 -27.94 -22.42
N ARG A 216 -19.66 -27.04 -22.72
CA ARG A 216 -19.41 -25.58 -22.73
C ARG A 216 -19.14 -25.04 -21.33
N LEU A 217 -19.86 -25.53 -20.31
CA LEU A 217 -19.66 -25.14 -18.91
C LEU A 217 -18.28 -25.59 -18.40
N ASP A 218 -17.83 -26.79 -18.76
CA ASP A 218 -16.51 -27.31 -18.41
C ASP A 218 -15.39 -26.47 -19.05
N LYS A 219 -15.52 -26.14 -20.34
CA LYS A 219 -14.57 -25.24 -21.02
C LYS A 219 -14.48 -23.87 -20.35
N ARG A 220 -15.61 -23.33 -19.88
CA ARG A 220 -15.63 -22.06 -19.14
C ARG A 220 -15.06 -22.20 -17.73
N MET A 221 -15.30 -23.33 -17.05
CA MET A 221 -14.70 -23.64 -15.75
C MET A 221 -13.16 -23.69 -15.86
N ASP A 222 -12.62 -24.26 -16.93
CA ASP A 222 -11.17 -24.29 -17.16
C ASP A 222 -10.60 -22.87 -17.34
N ALA A 223 -11.24 -22.03 -18.16
CA ALA A 223 -10.85 -20.62 -18.33
C ALA A 223 -10.98 -19.80 -17.03
N PHE A 224 -11.99 -20.11 -16.23
CA PHE A 224 -12.20 -19.51 -14.92
C PHE A 224 -11.05 -19.88 -13.95
N LEU A 225 -10.67 -21.16 -13.91
CA LEU A 225 -9.55 -21.65 -13.09
C LEU A 225 -8.22 -21.05 -13.54
N GLU A 226 -8.00 -20.88 -14.84
CA GLU A 226 -6.82 -20.18 -15.37
C GLU A 226 -6.75 -18.73 -14.88
N THR A 227 -7.87 -18.00 -14.95
CA THR A 227 -7.94 -16.61 -14.47
C THR A 227 -7.70 -16.54 -12.96
N ARG A 228 -8.27 -17.48 -12.18
CA ARG A 228 -8.04 -17.57 -10.73
C ARG A 228 -6.58 -17.88 -10.39
N ALA A 229 -5.92 -18.74 -11.17
CA ALA A 229 -4.50 -19.02 -11.00
C ALA A 229 -3.62 -17.79 -11.26
N ASP A 230 -3.95 -16.99 -12.29
CA ASP A 230 -3.26 -15.72 -12.55
C ASP A 230 -3.45 -14.71 -11.41
N ILE A 231 -4.67 -14.60 -10.84
CA ILE A 231 -4.93 -13.77 -9.66
C ILE A 231 -4.04 -14.22 -8.49
N GLY A 232 -4.02 -15.52 -8.17
CA GLY A 232 -3.17 -16.06 -7.11
C GLY A 232 -1.67 -15.78 -7.33
N ALA A 233 -1.20 -15.88 -8.57
CA ALA A 233 0.19 -15.53 -8.91
C ALA A 233 0.47 -14.03 -8.70
N LYS A 234 -0.49 -13.14 -9.02
CA LYS A 234 -0.37 -11.71 -8.78
C LYS A 234 -0.41 -11.37 -7.29
N THR A 235 -1.29 -12.00 -6.50
CA THR A 235 -1.36 -11.82 -5.05
C THR A 235 -0.01 -12.14 -4.40
N ASN A 236 0.54 -13.33 -4.67
CA ASN A 236 1.86 -13.74 -4.16
C ASN A 236 2.95 -12.73 -4.55
N ARG A 237 2.90 -12.20 -5.78
CA ARG A 237 3.86 -11.20 -6.24
C ARG A 237 3.72 -9.87 -5.50
N ILE A 238 2.50 -9.43 -5.21
CA ILE A 238 2.23 -8.20 -4.47
C ILE A 238 2.68 -8.35 -3.01
N GLU A 239 2.40 -9.49 -2.37
CA GLU A 239 2.88 -9.80 -1.02
C GLU A 239 4.41 -9.78 -0.94
N MET A 240 5.11 -10.42 -1.90
CA MET A 240 6.57 -10.34 -1.96
C MET A 240 7.09 -8.89 -2.12
N ILE A 241 6.35 -8.04 -2.84
CA ILE A 241 6.70 -6.62 -2.98
C ILE A 241 6.45 -5.87 -1.67
N GLN A 242 5.33 -6.15 -0.99
CA GLN A 242 4.98 -5.57 0.31
C GLN A 242 6.08 -5.87 1.36
N ASP A 243 6.51 -7.12 1.47
CA ASP A 243 7.60 -7.52 2.37
C ASP A 243 8.91 -6.79 2.02
N ARG A 244 9.24 -6.72 0.72
CA ARG A 244 10.42 -5.98 0.27
C ARG A 244 10.34 -4.49 0.59
N LEU A 245 9.18 -3.85 0.43
CA LEU A 245 8.97 -2.43 0.76
C LEU A 245 9.12 -2.19 2.27
N LYS A 246 8.65 -3.12 3.10
CA LYS A 246 8.83 -3.07 4.54
C LYS A 246 10.32 -3.15 4.93
N ASP A 247 11.07 -4.07 4.32
CA ASP A 247 12.51 -4.19 4.54
C ASP A 247 13.27 -2.94 4.08
N ILE A 248 12.91 -2.39 2.92
CA ILE A 248 13.47 -1.13 2.42
C ILE A 248 13.17 0.02 3.39
N GLY A 249 11.93 0.13 3.87
CA GLY A 249 11.53 1.16 4.84
C GLY A 249 12.34 1.09 6.14
N ILE A 250 12.56 -0.11 6.68
CA ILE A 250 13.40 -0.32 7.88
C ILE A 250 14.84 0.12 7.60
N ASN A 251 15.39 -0.26 6.45
CA ASN A 251 16.75 0.10 6.07
C ASN A 251 16.91 1.63 5.88
N LEU A 252 16.00 2.26 5.14
CA LEU A 252 16.00 3.71 4.94
C LEU A 252 15.87 4.47 6.26
N THR A 253 14.99 4.02 7.16
CA THR A 253 14.84 4.60 8.51
C THR A 253 16.13 4.45 9.32
N THR A 254 16.80 3.29 9.22
CA THR A 254 18.09 3.05 9.89
C THR A 254 19.19 3.97 9.33
N LEU A 255 19.24 4.16 8.01
CA LEU A 255 20.19 5.06 7.35
C LEU A 255 19.93 6.52 7.70
N GLN A 256 18.66 6.92 7.77
CA GLN A 256 18.26 8.24 8.24
C GLN A 256 18.71 8.45 9.69
N SER A 257 18.39 7.51 10.59
CA SER A 257 18.75 7.60 12.01
C SER A 257 20.26 7.73 12.21
N LYS A 258 21.07 6.89 11.54
CA LYS A 258 22.54 6.99 11.57
C LYS A 258 23.08 8.33 11.08
N THR A 259 22.36 9.00 10.18
CA THR A 259 22.80 10.27 9.58
C THR A 259 22.35 11.47 10.40
N GLU A 260 21.11 11.44 10.89
CA GLU A 260 20.39 12.60 11.43
C GLU A 260 20.24 12.57 12.96
N ASP A 261 20.12 11.40 13.58
CA ASP A 261 19.81 11.31 15.01
C ASP A 261 21.06 11.58 15.87
N ALA A 262 20.83 12.18 17.03
CA ALA A 262 21.87 12.42 18.02
C ALA A 262 21.95 11.28 19.04
N ASP A 263 23.17 10.95 19.46
CA ASP A 263 23.38 10.16 20.67
C ASP A 263 23.03 11.02 21.89
N VAL A 264 21.84 10.78 22.45
CA VAL A 264 21.30 11.53 23.58
C VAL A 264 22.24 11.50 24.79
N ALA A 265 22.93 10.39 25.05
CA ALA A 265 23.84 10.29 26.19
C ALA A 265 25.09 11.17 25.99
N ALA A 266 25.65 11.17 24.78
CA ALA A 266 26.76 12.04 24.43
C ALA A 266 26.34 13.53 24.44
N VAL A 267 25.15 13.85 23.95
CA VAL A 267 24.61 15.21 23.94
C VAL A 267 24.34 15.73 25.36
N ILE A 268 23.76 14.92 26.24
CA ILE A 268 23.56 15.30 27.65
C ILE A 268 24.90 15.59 28.34
N THR A 269 25.91 14.75 28.09
CA THR A 269 27.25 14.93 28.66
C THR A 269 27.90 16.23 28.15
N SER A 270 27.76 16.51 26.85
CA SER A 270 28.25 17.73 26.22
C SER A 270 27.54 18.96 26.77
N LEU A 271 26.21 18.91 26.88
CA LEU A 271 25.38 19.98 27.44
C LEU A 271 25.78 20.30 28.89
N LYS A 272 25.97 19.28 29.73
CA LYS A 272 26.42 19.48 31.12
C LYS A 272 27.83 20.04 31.21
N THR A 273 28.70 19.65 30.29
CA THR A 273 30.04 20.24 30.19
C THR A 273 29.95 21.72 29.78
N ASP A 274 29.15 22.04 28.77
CA ASP A 274 28.93 23.42 28.30
C ASP A 274 28.31 24.31 29.39
N GLU A 275 27.32 23.80 30.12
CA GLU A 275 26.68 24.47 31.26
C GLU A 275 27.71 24.79 32.36
N ASN A 276 28.53 23.81 32.74
CA ASN A 276 29.60 23.98 33.74
C ASN A 276 30.66 24.98 33.28
N VAL A 277 31.07 24.94 32.00
CA VAL A 277 32.06 25.86 31.42
C VAL A 277 31.51 27.29 31.37
N TYR A 278 30.24 27.46 31.02
CA TYR A 278 29.58 28.75 31.01
C TYR A 278 29.50 29.36 32.42
N ASN A 279 29.03 28.59 33.41
CA ASN A 279 28.97 29.02 34.81
C ASN A 279 30.36 29.36 35.36
N SER A 280 31.38 28.53 35.08
CA SER A 280 32.76 28.81 35.48
C SER A 280 33.33 30.07 34.82
N SER A 281 32.95 30.35 33.57
CA SER A 281 33.37 31.56 32.86
C SER A 281 32.73 32.82 33.46
N LEU A 282 31.48 32.73 33.94
CA LEU A 282 30.82 33.82 34.68
C LEU A 282 31.52 34.09 36.01
N ASP A 283 31.90 33.05 36.75
CA ASP A 283 32.61 33.18 38.03
C ASP A 283 34.00 33.81 37.87
N VAL A 284 34.75 33.40 36.84
CA VAL A 284 36.06 33.99 36.52
C VAL A 284 35.89 35.43 36.04
N GLY A 285 34.87 35.70 35.23
CA GLY A 285 34.52 37.06 34.81
C GLY A 285 34.21 37.97 35.99
N ALA A 286 33.42 37.48 36.95
CA ALA A 286 33.11 38.21 38.18
C ALA A 286 34.37 38.50 39.02
N LYS A 287 35.37 37.61 39.01
CA LYS A 287 36.67 37.83 39.69
C LYS A 287 37.57 38.83 38.96
N LEU A 288 37.57 38.85 37.63
CA LEU A 288 38.38 39.78 36.81
C LEU A 288 37.81 41.22 36.77
N ILE A 289 36.50 41.37 36.95
CA ILE A 289 35.80 42.67 36.99
C ILE A 289 35.84 43.29 38.39
N LYS A 290 36.23 42.53 39.44
CA LYS A 290 36.53 43.14 40.74
C LYS A 290 37.71 44.10 40.56
N PRO A 291 37.53 45.40 40.85
CA PRO A 291 38.62 46.35 40.64
C PRO A 291 39.75 46.05 41.61
N SER A 292 40.98 45.91 41.09
CA SER A 292 42.22 46.05 41.87
C SER A 292 42.45 47.49 42.35
N LEU A 293 41.38 48.24 42.64
CA LEU A 293 41.44 49.61 43.18
C LEU A 293 42.16 49.66 44.54
N ILE A 294 42.22 48.54 45.28
CA ILE A 294 43.00 48.41 46.52
C ILE A 294 44.50 48.18 46.27
N ASP A 295 44.88 47.67 45.10
CA ASP A 295 46.29 47.42 44.73
C ASP A 295 46.88 48.56 43.88
N PHE A 296 46.03 49.42 43.30
CA PHE A 296 46.47 50.65 42.62
C PHE A 296 46.72 51.82 43.58
N LEU A 297 46.34 51.68 44.86
CA LEU A 297 46.50 52.69 45.91
C LEU A 297 47.42 52.24 47.06
N ARG A 298 48.42 51.39 46.78
CA ARG A 298 49.58 51.19 47.66
C ARG A 298 50.88 51.58 46.98
#